data_AF-A0AAD5ACJ0-F1
#
_entry.id   AF-A0AAD5ACJ0-F1
#
_cell.length_a   1.000
_cell.length_b   1.000
_cell.length_c   1.000
_cell.angle_alpha   90.00
_cell.angle_beta   90.00
_cell.angle_gamma   90.00
#
_symmetry.space_group_name_H-M   'P 1'
#
loop_
_entity.id
_entity.type
_entity.pdbx_description
1 polymer ?
#
loop_
_entity_poly.entity_id
_entity_poly.type
_entity_poly.pdbx_seq_one_letter_code
_entity_poly.pdbx_strand_id
1 'polypeptide(L)'
;RLQAVLIVSPQNWLTEGDSLTLSCEVTDSSTDWTFSWYTVGPYRDGLTAIQNTHVSIMYVELLSDSSRGSEGNYTLSPSALHHTGVYVCRGERGEPVSHTLYSKPQPLWISGEDN
;
A
#
# COMPACT_ATOMS: atom_id res chain seq x y z
N ARG A 1 -0.06 19.63 -1.86
CA ARG A 1 0.80 18.51 -1.43
C ARG A 1 0.67 17.41 -2.47
N LEU A 2 1.78 16.79 -2.89
CA LEU A 2 1.75 15.72 -3.90
C LEU A 2 1.00 14.49 -3.36
N GLN A 3 0.37 13.73 -4.24
CA GLN A 3 -0.44 12.56 -3.89
C GLN A 3 0.15 11.30 -4.52
N ALA A 4 0.24 10.23 -3.74
CA ALA A 4 0.57 8.90 -4.24
C ALA A 4 -0.67 8.22 -4.84
N VAL A 5 -0.45 7.38 -5.85
CA VAL A 5 -1.49 6.60 -6.54
C VAL A 5 -1.13 5.13 -6.42
N LEU A 6 -2.06 4.34 -5.86
CA LEU A 6 -1.93 2.89 -5.73
C LEU A 6 -2.63 2.23 -6.92
N ILE A 7 -1.90 1.35 -7.60
CA ILE A 7 -2.35 0.55 -8.74
C ILE A 7 -2.23 -0.93 -8.36
N VAL A 8 -3.22 -1.74 -8.72
CA VAL A 8 -3.24 -3.19 -8.46
C VAL A 8 -3.23 -3.92 -9.80
N SER A 9 -2.33 -4.88 -9.96
CA SER A 9 -2.22 -5.70 -11.18
C SER A 9 -1.99 -7.18 -10.82
N PRO A 10 -2.67 -8.13 -11.49
CA PRO A 10 -3.64 -7.93 -12.57
C PRO A 10 -5.05 -7.52 -12.07
N GLN A 11 -5.42 -7.90 -10.86
CA GLN A 11 -6.74 -7.65 -10.27
C GLN A 11 -6.68 -7.67 -8.73
N ASN A 12 -7.74 -7.18 -8.08
CA ASN A 12 -7.85 -7.05 -6.63
C ASN A 12 -8.58 -8.21 -5.93
N TRP A 13 -8.79 -9.31 -6.64
CA TRP A 13 -9.39 -10.55 -6.14
C TRP A 13 -8.55 -11.73 -6.64
N LEU A 14 -8.00 -12.52 -5.73
CA LEU A 14 -7.12 -13.65 -6.06
C LEU A 14 -7.58 -14.92 -5.35
N THR A 15 -7.08 -16.05 -5.82
CA THR A 15 -7.10 -17.32 -5.08
C THR A 15 -5.74 -17.52 -4.39
N GLU A 16 -5.70 -18.21 -3.25
CA GLU A 16 -4.43 -18.59 -2.62
C GLU A 16 -3.48 -19.26 -3.62
N GLY A 17 -2.19 -18.91 -3.54
CA GLY A 17 -1.17 -19.35 -4.49
C GLY A 17 -0.97 -18.42 -5.69
N ASP A 18 -1.94 -17.57 -6.03
CA ASP A 18 -1.78 -16.57 -7.10
C ASP A 18 -0.73 -15.50 -6.74
N SER A 19 -0.33 -14.71 -7.75
CA SER A 19 0.57 -13.56 -7.58
C SER A 19 -0.09 -12.25 -8.02
N LEU A 20 0.15 -11.17 -7.28
CA LEU A 20 -0.15 -9.81 -7.73
C LEU A 20 0.99 -8.86 -7.38
N THR A 21 1.01 -7.73 -8.08
CA THR A 21 1.87 -6.59 -7.76
C THR A 21 1.00 -5.37 -7.48
N LEU A 22 1.24 -4.75 -6.32
CA LEU A 22 0.80 -3.40 -6.02
C LEU A 22 1.89 -2.44 -6.47
N SER A 23 1.53 -1.39 -7.20
CA SER A 23 2.44 -0.33 -7.63
C SER A 23 2.03 1.00 -7.03
N CYS A 24 3.00 1.79 -6.61
CA CYS A 24 2.81 3.11 -6.05
C CYS A 24 3.53 4.14 -6.92
N GLU A 25 2.78 5.11 -7.43
CA GLU A 25 3.30 6.16 -8.30
C GLU A 25 3.00 7.54 -7.71
N VAL A 26 3.84 8.53 -8.02
CA VAL A 26 3.54 9.94 -7.75
C VAL A 26 3.35 10.62 -9.09
N THR A 27 2.31 11.42 -9.25
CA THR A 27 2.02 12.17 -10.49
C THR A 27 3.00 13.34 -10.74
N ASP A 28 4.22 13.27 -10.20
CA ASP A 28 5.30 14.26 -10.35
C ASP A 28 6.35 13.70 -11.31
N SER A 29 7.00 14.56 -12.09
CA SER A 29 8.00 14.15 -13.11
C SER A 29 9.37 13.78 -12.53
N SER A 30 9.45 13.59 -11.22
CA SER A 30 10.70 13.36 -10.49
C SER A 30 10.92 11.88 -10.22
N THR A 31 12.17 11.44 -10.23
CA THR A 31 12.54 10.01 -10.19
C THR A 31 13.22 9.59 -8.87
N ASP A 32 13.31 10.47 -7.88
CA ASP A 32 13.99 10.23 -6.60
C ASP A 32 13.04 9.77 -5.48
N TRP A 33 11.89 9.21 -5.84
CA TRP A 33 10.90 8.72 -4.88
C TRP A 33 11.27 7.34 -4.36
N THR A 34 11.14 7.20 -3.04
CA THR A 34 11.04 5.89 -2.36
C THR A 34 9.65 5.73 -1.81
N PHE A 35 9.17 4.49 -1.71
CA PHE A 35 7.80 4.21 -1.32
C PHE A 35 7.74 3.29 -0.11
N SER A 36 6.80 3.60 0.79
CA SER A 36 6.44 2.75 1.92
C SER A 36 5.01 2.24 1.75
N TRP A 37 4.80 0.99 2.16
CA TRP A 37 3.52 0.28 2.04
C TRP A 37 2.91 0.03 3.40
N TYR A 38 1.60 0.20 3.49
CA TYR A 38 0.87 0.05 4.73
C TYR A 38 -0.42 -0.74 4.53
N THR A 39 -0.83 -1.44 5.59
CA THR A 39 -2.17 -2.03 5.70
C THR A 39 -3.04 -1.18 6.63
N VAL A 40 -4.34 -1.16 6.39
CA VAL A 40 -5.34 -0.49 7.24
C VAL A 40 -5.95 -1.52 8.19
N GLY A 41 -5.99 -1.18 9.48
CA GLY A 41 -6.54 -2.04 10.52
C GLY A 41 -7.38 -1.29 11.53
N PRO A 42 -7.98 -2.01 12.51
CA PRO A 42 -8.57 -1.39 13.68
C PRO A 42 -7.52 -0.62 14.49
N TYR A 43 -7.96 0.33 15.31
CA TYR A 43 -7.05 1.05 16.22
C TYR A 43 -6.23 0.08 17.07
N ARG A 44 -4.92 0.29 17.10
CA ARG A 44 -3.96 -0.34 18.02
C ARG A 44 -2.95 0.73 18.43
N ASP A 45 -2.43 0.62 19.64
CA ASP A 45 -1.42 1.55 20.14
C ASP A 45 -0.17 1.51 19.24
N GLY A 46 0.29 2.69 18.81
CA GLY A 46 1.44 2.84 17.92
C GLY A 46 1.10 2.95 16.42
N LEU A 47 -0.16 2.77 16.01
CA LEU A 47 -0.55 2.95 14.61
C LEU A 47 -0.71 4.43 14.23
N THR A 48 -0.40 4.74 12.97
CA THR A 48 -0.53 6.11 12.45
C THR A 48 -1.98 6.37 12.03
N ALA A 49 -2.59 7.42 12.57
CA ALA A 49 -3.90 7.89 12.12
C ALA A 49 -3.76 8.72 10.84
N ILE A 50 -4.49 8.36 9.79
CA ILE A 50 -4.52 9.08 8.52
C ILE A 50 -5.95 9.52 8.18
N GLN A 51 -6.08 10.70 7.58
CA GLN A 51 -7.34 11.21 7.07
C GLN A 51 -7.49 10.83 5.60
N ASN A 52 -8.59 10.16 5.23
CA ASN A 52 -8.95 9.97 3.83
C ASN A 52 -9.87 11.10 3.32
N THR A 53 -10.14 11.09 2.02
CA THR A 53 -10.97 12.11 1.36
C THR A 53 -12.44 12.15 1.82
N HIS A 54 -12.88 11.19 2.65
CA HIS A 54 -14.25 11.05 3.16
C HIS A 54 -14.32 11.10 4.70
N VAL A 55 -13.46 11.89 5.34
CA VAL A 55 -13.52 12.28 6.78
C VAL A 55 -13.39 11.11 7.77
N SER A 56 -13.24 9.88 7.31
CA SER A 56 -12.99 8.72 8.17
C SER A 56 -11.51 8.65 8.53
N ILE A 57 -11.23 8.61 9.85
CA ILE A 57 -9.89 8.31 10.36
C ILE A 57 -9.62 6.84 10.13
N MET A 58 -8.50 6.53 9.48
CA MET A 58 -8.01 5.16 9.31
C MET A 58 -6.70 5.01 10.09
N TYR A 59 -6.45 3.82 10.61
CA TYR A 59 -5.20 3.50 11.28
C TYR A 59 -4.37 2.60 10.38
N VAL A 60 -3.12 2.99 10.15
CA VAL A 60 -2.22 2.27 9.24
C VAL A 60 -1.01 1.71 9.96
N GLU A 61 -0.63 0.51 9.55
CA GLU A 61 0.54 -0.24 10.01
C GLU A 61 1.52 -0.40 8.84
N LEU A 62 2.79 -0.09 9.09
CA LEU A 62 3.85 -0.25 8.07
C LEU A 62 4.11 -1.74 7.85
N LEU A 63 4.10 -2.19 6.60
CA LEU A 63 4.44 -3.57 6.27
C LEU A 63 5.94 -3.80 6.50
N SER A 64 6.30 -4.80 7.29
CA SER A 64 7.70 -5.05 7.70
C SER A 64 8.65 -5.32 6.54
N ASP A 65 8.13 -5.89 5.45
CA ASP A 65 8.82 -6.20 4.21
C ASP A 65 8.74 -5.08 3.16
N SER A 66 8.18 -3.90 3.54
CA SER A 66 8.28 -2.67 2.75
C SER A 66 9.71 -2.12 2.78
N SER A 67 10.63 -2.90 2.20
CA SER A 67 12.02 -2.49 2.04
C SER A 67 12.05 -1.24 1.17
N ARG A 68 12.72 -0.20 1.67
CA ARG A 68 12.81 1.17 1.12
C ARG A 68 13.62 1.25 -0.19
N GLY A 69 13.45 0.28 -1.10
CA GLY A 69 14.37 0.04 -2.22
C GLY A 69 13.75 -0.45 -3.53
N SER A 70 12.42 -0.49 -3.67
CA SER A 70 11.77 -0.79 -4.94
C SER A 70 11.26 0.49 -5.63
N GLU A 71 11.17 0.45 -6.95
CA GLU A 71 10.58 1.44 -7.86
C GLU A 71 9.07 1.69 -7.61
N GLY A 72 8.61 1.52 -6.38
CA GLY A 72 7.22 1.62 -5.98
C GLY A 72 6.45 0.31 -6.09
N ASN A 73 7.07 -0.85 -6.28
CA ASN A 73 6.36 -2.13 -6.40
C ASN A 73 6.40 -2.98 -5.12
N TYR A 74 5.29 -3.64 -4.81
CA TYR A 74 5.12 -4.61 -3.72
C TYR A 74 4.40 -5.84 -4.24
N THR A 75 5.09 -6.98 -4.26
CA THR A 75 4.59 -8.23 -4.84
C THR A 75 4.18 -9.21 -3.76
N LEU A 76 2.95 -9.70 -3.84
CA LEU A 76 2.44 -10.79 -3.00
C LEU A 76 2.55 -12.08 -3.81
N SER A 77 3.48 -12.97 -3.44
CA SER A 77 3.67 -14.25 -4.10
C SER A 77 4.42 -15.25 -3.19
N PRO A 78 3.83 -16.41 -2.85
CA PRO A 78 2.44 -16.78 -3.13
C PRO A 78 1.46 -15.96 -2.29
N SER A 79 0.28 -15.67 -2.83
CA SER A 79 -0.80 -15.07 -2.07
C SER A 79 -1.39 -16.08 -1.06
N ALA A 80 -1.91 -15.57 0.06
CA ALA A 80 -2.41 -16.36 1.18
C ALA A 80 -3.54 -15.57 1.85
N LEU A 81 -4.47 -16.24 2.53
CA LEU A 81 -5.66 -15.58 3.13
C LEU A 81 -5.33 -14.36 4.00
N HIS A 82 -4.21 -14.41 4.73
CA HIS A 82 -3.79 -13.33 5.62
C HIS A 82 -3.31 -12.06 4.92
N HIS A 83 -3.08 -12.09 3.60
CA HIS A 83 -2.84 -10.89 2.80
C HIS A 83 -4.15 -10.17 2.40
N THR A 84 -5.33 -10.70 2.75
CA THR A 84 -6.59 -9.96 2.56
C THR A 84 -6.63 -8.73 3.45
N GLY A 85 -6.95 -7.56 2.88
CA GLY A 85 -6.95 -6.32 3.63
C GLY A 85 -7.13 -5.09 2.76
N VAL A 86 -6.89 -3.92 3.36
CA VAL A 86 -6.93 -2.64 2.64
C VAL A 86 -5.55 -2.04 2.67
N TYR A 87 -4.99 -1.77 1.48
CA TYR A 87 -3.62 -1.29 1.31
C TYR A 87 -3.59 0.20 0.97
N VAL A 88 -2.56 0.88 1.46
CA VAL A 88 -2.21 2.26 1.06
C VAL A 88 -0.70 2.37 0.88
N CYS A 89 -0.27 3.32 0.06
CA CYS A 89 1.14 3.63 -0.13
C CYS A 89 1.43 5.12 0.07
N ARG A 90 2.71 5.44 0.32
CA ARG A 90 3.18 6.81 0.48
C ARG A 90 4.59 6.95 -0.10
N GLY A 91 4.78 8.00 -0.90
CA GLY A 91 6.10 8.38 -1.44
C GLY A 91 6.85 9.37 -0.54
N GLU A 92 8.16 9.18 -0.44
CA GLU A 92 9.13 9.94 0.35
C GLU A 92 10.36 10.29 -0.52
N ARG A 93 10.89 11.51 -0.40
CA ARG A 93 12.10 11.94 -1.12
C ARG A 93 12.90 13.01 -0.38
N GLY A 94 14.17 13.15 -0.76
CA GLY A 94 15.06 14.24 -0.39
C GLY A 94 15.60 14.19 1.05
N GLU A 95 16.55 15.09 1.33
CA GLU A 95 17.13 15.34 2.66
C GLU A 95 17.05 16.85 2.96
N PRO A 96 16.16 17.33 3.85
CA PRO A 96 15.25 16.57 4.72
C PRO A 96 14.08 15.91 3.97
N VAL A 97 13.54 14.83 4.55
CA VAL A 97 12.50 14.01 3.92
C VAL A 97 11.20 14.79 3.70
N SER A 98 10.77 14.86 2.44
CA SER A 98 9.46 15.36 2.03
C SER A 98 8.54 14.19 1.68
N HIS A 99 7.30 14.24 2.20
CA HIS A 99 6.33 13.18 2.01
C HIS A 99 5.10 13.63 1.22
N THR A 100 4.67 12.75 0.32
CA THR A 100 3.34 12.81 -0.31
C THR A 100 2.21 12.59 0.71
N LEU A 101 0.98 12.88 0.27
CA LEU A 101 -0.24 12.33 0.87
C LEU A 101 -0.32 10.83 0.57
N TYR A 102 -0.92 10.09 1.51
CA TYR A 102 -1.25 8.68 1.30
C TYR A 102 -2.13 8.51 0.06
N SER A 103 -1.98 7.35 -0.60
CA SER A 103 -2.87 6.95 -1.69
C SER A 103 -4.31 6.78 -1.22
N LYS A 104 -5.22 6.67 -2.18
CA LYS A 104 -6.55 6.13 -1.87
C LYS A 104 -6.41 4.69 -1.37
N PRO A 105 -7.22 4.26 -0.39
CA PRO A 105 -7.24 2.88 0.08
C PRO A 105 -7.74 1.95 -1.03
N GLN A 106 -7.07 0.82 -1.19
CA GLN A 106 -7.46 -0.23 -2.14
C GLN A 106 -7.72 -1.54 -1.40
N PRO A 107 -8.94 -2.09 -1.46
CA PRO A 107 -9.22 -3.40 -0.90
C PRO A 107 -8.63 -4.50 -1.79
N LEU A 108 -8.03 -5.49 -1.15
CA LEU A 108 -7.54 -6.72 -1.76
C LEU A 108 -8.22 -7.92 -1.10
N TRP A 109 -8.74 -8.83 -1.91
CA TRP A 109 -9.43 -10.03 -1.46
C TRP A 109 -8.72 -11.29 -1.94
N ILE A 110 -8.47 -12.23 -1.04
CA ILE A 110 -7.93 -13.56 -1.38
C ILE A 110 -8.91 -14.62 -0.86
N SER A 111 -9.37 -15.48 -1.76
CA SER A 111 -10.17 -16.67 -1.43
C SER A 111 -9.30 -17.92 -1.33
N GLY A 112 -9.76 -18.91 -0.58
CA GLY A 112 -9.11 -20.23 -0.56
C GLY A 112 -9.21 -20.93 -1.91
N GLU A 113 -8.37 -21.93 -2.13
CA GLU A 113 -8.42 -22.77 -3.33
C GLU A 113 -9.75 -23.54 -3.39
N ASP A 114 -10.47 -23.41 -4.51
CA ASP A 114 -11.64 -24.23 -4.80
C ASP A 114 -11.14 -25.65 -5.12
N ASN A 115 -11.34 -26.57 -4.18
CA ASN A 115 -10.89 -27.96 -4.25
C ASN A 115 -11.90 -28.87 -4.97
#